data_AF-A0A319D2N3-F1
#
_entry.id   AF-A0A319D2N3-F1
#
_cell.length_a   1.000
_cell.length_b   1.000
_cell.length_c   1.000
_cell.angle_alpha   90.00
_cell.angle_beta   90.00
_cell.angle_gamma   90.00
#
_symmetry.space_group_name_H-M   'P 1'
#
loop_
_entity.id
_entity.type
_entity.pdbx_description
1 polymer ?
#
loop_
_entity_poly.entity_id
_entity_poly.type
_entity_poly.pdbx_seq_one_letter_code
_entity_poly.pdbx_strand_id
1 'polypeptide(L)'
;MVAATKRSLSEFLEGDELFVEAERDEMITGNHAGVKLALQNTEIPVIHSKLDQLRKDVEKLGAELAGTKQELAGIEQRLAGTEQKLSESQHASDQFGQQARAQFSNGFIDVMNDTAVETQRLIHIGNVRAHGGHFKADAYFYEEDSRYLNEGGKVHPPCNGRDTFVLLYGVDPSLAKKIDYIPTINVLERHATVKASEKRIGIDLFEERFNKFLDALVSAGYAGDYLDLMQADAQLNELHEAYKAFWVANRLVR
;
A
#
# COMPACT_ATOMS: atom_id res chain seq x y z
N MET A 1 91.48 23.61 -30.65
CA MET A 1 90.02 23.69 -30.86
C MET A 1 89.38 22.30 -30.95
N VAL A 2 89.72 21.50 -31.97
CA VAL A 2 89.11 20.16 -32.21
C VAL A 2 89.17 19.20 -31.01
N ALA A 3 90.30 19.15 -30.28
CA ALA A 3 90.45 18.26 -29.12
C ALA A 3 89.56 18.64 -27.92
N ALA A 4 89.30 19.94 -27.71
CA ALA A 4 88.41 20.41 -26.65
C ALA A 4 86.95 20.09 -26.98
N THR A 5 86.55 20.27 -28.24
CA THR A 5 85.20 19.94 -28.72
C THR A 5 84.90 18.44 -28.61
N LYS A 6 85.87 17.57 -28.94
CA LYS A 6 85.72 16.11 -28.77
C LYS A 6 85.55 15.72 -27.29
N ARG A 7 86.31 16.34 -26.39
CA ARG A 7 86.23 16.04 -24.95
C ARG A 7 84.85 16.43 -24.38
N SER A 8 84.35 17.62 -24.69
CA SER A 8 82.99 18.02 -24.26
C SER A 8 81.90 17.11 -24.85
N LEU A 9 81.99 16.72 -26.12
CA LEU A 9 81.02 15.79 -26.71
C LEU A 9 81.04 14.42 -26.02
N SER A 10 82.20 13.90 -25.67
CA SER A 10 82.30 12.66 -24.87
C SER A 10 81.67 12.82 -23.49
N GLU A 11 81.89 13.93 -22.79
CA GLU A 11 81.27 14.21 -21.49
C GLU A 11 79.73 14.24 -21.57
N PHE A 12 79.16 14.84 -22.62
CA PHE A 12 77.70 14.85 -22.83
C PHE A 12 77.12 13.49 -23.20
N LEU A 13 77.90 12.61 -23.84
CA LEU A 13 77.50 11.22 -24.12
C LEU A 13 77.60 10.34 -22.89
N GLU A 14 78.63 10.52 -22.07
CA GLU A 14 78.81 9.79 -20.80
C GLU A 14 77.79 10.21 -19.74
N GLY A 15 77.30 11.45 -19.80
CA GLY A 15 76.26 11.98 -18.91
C GLY A 15 74.81 11.67 -19.33
N ASP A 16 74.59 10.85 -20.36
CA ASP A 16 73.27 10.53 -20.95
C ASP A 16 72.47 11.76 -21.48
N GLU A 17 73.11 12.94 -21.56
CA GLU A 17 72.48 14.16 -22.07
C GLU A 17 72.34 14.12 -23.59
N LEU A 18 73.25 13.41 -24.28
CA LEU A 18 73.17 13.07 -25.69
C LEU A 18 73.17 11.55 -25.87
N PHE A 19 72.44 11.06 -26.85
CA PHE A 19 72.56 9.70 -27.35
C PHE A 19 72.89 9.74 -28.84
N VAL A 20 73.57 8.70 -29.30
CA VAL A 20 73.95 8.51 -30.70
C VAL A 20 73.48 7.12 -31.10
N GLU A 21 72.65 7.04 -32.12
CA GLU A 21 72.16 5.78 -32.66
C GLU A 21 72.44 5.74 -34.16
N ALA A 22 72.93 4.59 -34.64
CA ALA A 22 73.16 4.38 -36.06
C ALA A 22 71.95 3.67 -36.65
N GLU A 23 71.18 4.37 -37.48
CA GLU A 23 70.00 3.82 -38.14
C GLU A 23 70.18 3.94 -39.66
N ARG A 24 70.16 2.81 -40.38
CA ARG A 24 70.23 2.74 -41.86
C ARG A 24 71.39 3.55 -42.48
N ASP A 25 72.60 3.35 -41.97
CA ASP A 25 73.84 4.05 -42.39
C ASP A 25 73.87 5.58 -42.10
N GLU A 26 72.88 6.12 -41.38
CA GLU A 26 72.90 7.49 -40.87
C GLU A 26 73.14 7.51 -39.35
N MET A 27 74.00 8.44 -38.91
CA MET A 27 74.29 8.63 -37.49
C MET A 27 73.38 9.72 -36.94
N ILE A 28 72.43 9.31 -36.11
CA ILE A 28 71.44 10.20 -35.51
C ILE A 28 71.92 10.56 -34.11
N THR A 29 71.97 11.86 -33.83
CA THR A 29 72.33 12.38 -32.50
C THR A 29 71.11 13.10 -31.91
N GLY A 30 70.71 12.75 -30.70
CA GLY A 30 69.56 13.36 -30.02
C GLY A 30 69.81 13.55 -28.53
N ASN A 31 68.95 14.30 -27.86
CA ASN A 31 68.93 14.37 -26.41
C ASN A 31 67.65 13.71 -25.87
N HIS A 32 67.75 13.07 -24.70
CA HIS A 32 66.61 12.40 -24.07
C HIS A 32 65.43 13.36 -23.80
N ALA A 33 65.73 14.62 -23.49
CA ALA A 33 64.73 15.66 -23.26
C ALA A 33 63.87 15.94 -24.50
N GLY A 34 64.48 16.02 -25.69
CA GLY A 34 63.78 16.24 -26.95
C GLY A 34 62.91 15.06 -27.36
N VAL A 35 63.38 13.83 -27.13
CA VAL A 35 62.58 12.61 -27.37
C VAL A 35 61.37 12.57 -26.45
N LYS A 36 61.55 12.88 -25.16
CA LYS A 36 60.44 12.95 -24.19
C LYS A 36 59.41 14.01 -24.57
N LEU A 37 59.86 15.18 -25.02
CA LEU A 37 58.98 16.24 -25.53
C LEU A 37 58.22 15.81 -26.79
N ALA A 38 58.88 15.12 -27.72
CA ALA A 38 58.24 14.59 -28.93
C ALA A 38 57.15 13.57 -28.57
N LEU A 39 57.42 12.69 -27.61
CA LEU A 39 56.44 11.70 -27.11
C LEU A 39 55.24 12.40 -26.47
N GLN A 40 55.47 13.37 -25.58
CA GLN A 40 54.41 14.17 -24.97
C GLN A 40 53.58 14.92 -26.02
N ASN A 41 54.21 15.46 -27.05
CA ASN A 41 53.52 16.13 -28.16
C ASN A 41 52.62 15.18 -28.96
N THR A 42 52.93 13.88 -29.02
CA THR A 42 52.04 12.88 -29.64
C THR A 42 50.86 12.48 -28.75
N GLU A 43 51.01 12.57 -27.42
CA GLU A 43 49.95 12.22 -26.46
C GLU A 43 48.90 13.33 -26.29
N ILE A 44 49.33 14.59 -26.35
CA ILE A 44 48.46 15.78 -26.22
C ILE A 44 47.21 15.73 -27.13
N PRO A 45 47.30 15.47 -28.45
CA PRO A 45 46.11 15.41 -29.31
C PRO A 45 45.17 14.25 -28.95
N VAL A 46 45.71 13.12 -28.48
CA VAL A 46 44.89 11.98 -28.01
C VAL A 46 44.12 12.37 -26.75
N ILE A 47 44.76 13.08 -25.82
CA ILE A 47 44.11 13.58 -24.60
C ILE A 47 43.02 14.59 -24.95
N HIS A 48 43.28 15.53 -25.86
CA HIS A 48 42.27 16.49 -26.32
C HIS A 48 41.06 15.77 -26.95
N SER A 49 41.29 14.78 -27.81
CA SER A 49 40.20 14.00 -28.41
C SER A 49 39.36 13.27 -27.36
N LYS A 50 39.99 12.71 -26.33
CA LYS A 50 39.27 12.08 -25.21
C LYS A 50 38.46 13.10 -24.39
N LEU A 51 39.03 14.28 -24.13
CA LEU A 51 38.32 15.36 -23.42
C LEU A 51 37.10 15.84 -24.21
N ASP A 52 37.23 16.02 -25.53
CA ASP A 52 36.11 16.40 -26.39
C ASP A 52 35.01 15.34 -26.41
N GLN A 53 35.38 14.06 -26.40
CA GLN A 53 34.40 12.97 -26.31
C GLN A 53 33.68 12.97 -24.96
N LEU A 54 34.42 13.07 -23.85
CA LEU A 54 33.83 13.17 -22.51
C LEU A 54 32.88 14.36 -22.39
N ARG A 55 33.23 15.50 -23.00
CA ARG A 55 32.37 16.70 -23.01
C ARG A 55 31.03 16.41 -23.69
N LYS A 56 31.05 15.75 -24.84
CA LYS A 56 29.83 15.35 -25.56
C LYS A 56 28.98 14.36 -24.76
N ASP A 57 29.62 13.40 -24.10
CA ASP A 57 28.92 12.40 -23.28
C ASP A 57 28.25 13.06 -22.07
N VAL A 58 28.92 14.03 -21.42
CA VAL A 58 28.34 14.81 -20.31
C VAL A 58 27.17 15.66 -20.80
N GLU A 59 27.28 16.32 -21.96
CA GLU A 59 26.18 17.09 -22.56
C GLU A 59 24.97 16.19 -22.86
N LYS A 60 25.21 14.99 -23.40
CA LYS A 60 24.16 14.00 -23.67
C LYS A 60 23.47 13.53 -22.38
N LEU A 61 24.24 13.15 -21.36
CA LEU A 61 23.70 12.75 -20.06
C LEU A 61 22.89 13.88 -19.41
N GLY A 62 23.31 15.13 -19.58
CA GLY A 62 22.56 16.31 -19.13
C GLY A 62 21.19 16.42 -19.79
N ALA A 63 21.09 16.15 -21.10
CA ALA A 63 19.83 16.15 -21.83
C ALA A 63 18.91 14.99 -21.41
N GLU A 64 19.45 13.78 -21.23
CA GLU A 64 18.69 12.62 -20.75
C GLU A 64 18.17 12.83 -19.32
N LEU A 65 18.98 13.43 -18.44
CA LEU A 65 18.56 13.78 -17.08
C LEU A 65 17.46 14.85 -17.07
N ALA A 66 17.51 15.82 -17.99
CA ALA A 66 16.43 16.81 -18.13
C ALA A 66 15.12 16.15 -18.59
N GLY A 67 15.19 15.23 -19.57
CA GLY A 67 14.04 14.48 -20.04
C GLY A 67 13.38 13.62 -18.96
N THR A 68 14.19 12.84 -18.23
CA THR A 68 13.69 11.99 -17.12
C THR A 68 13.05 12.81 -15.99
N LYS A 69 13.60 13.98 -15.65
CA LYS A 69 12.97 14.89 -14.68
C LYS A 69 11.60 15.39 -15.14
N GLN A 70 11.44 15.68 -16.42
CA GLN A 70 10.17 16.13 -16.98
C GLN A 70 9.11 15.01 -16.96
N GLU A 71 9.51 13.77 -17.30
CA GLU A 71 8.62 12.61 -17.22
C GLU A 71 8.18 12.34 -15.78
N LEU A 72 9.09 12.43 -14.82
CA LEU A 72 8.81 12.22 -13.41
C LEU A 72 7.79 13.24 -12.88
N ALA A 73 7.97 14.52 -13.21
CA ALA A 73 7.00 15.57 -12.86
C ALA A 73 5.60 15.30 -13.47
N GLY A 74 5.54 14.78 -14.69
CA GLY A 74 4.28 14.38 -15.33
C GLY A 74 3.59 13.20 -14.63
N ILE A 75 4.38 12.24 -14.14
CA ILE A 75 3.87 11.09 -13.37
C ILE A 75 3.31 11.57 -12.03
N GLU A 76 4.04 12.42 -11.31
CA GLU A 76 3.60 12.98 -10.02
C GLU A 76 2.27 13.73 -10.15
N GLN A 77 2.11 14.54 -11.20
CA GLN A 77 0.86 15.26 -11.45
C GLN A 77 -0.31 14.31 -11.72
N ARG A 78 -0.07 13.24 -12.50
CA ARG A 78 -1.10 12.23 -12.77
C ARG A 78 -1.48 11.48 -11.50
N LEU A 79 -0.50 11.13 -10.67
CA LEU A 79 -0.71 10.42 -9.41
C LEU A 79 -1.60 11.23 -8.48
N ALA A 80 -1.28 12.50 -8.26
CA ALA A 80 -2.11 13.41 -7.47
C ALA A 80 -3.55 13.51 -7.99
N GLY A 81 -3.73 13.57 -9.32
CA GLY A 81 -5.05 13.58 -9.94
C GLY A 81 -5.84 12.27 -9.71
N THR A 82 -5.17 11.11 -9.71
CA THR A 82 -5.81 9.84 -9.37
C THR A 82 -6.16 9.73 -7.89
N GLU A 83 -5.30 10.20 -6.99
CA GLU A 83 -5.57 10.21 -5.54
C GLU A 83 -6.79 11.08 -5.20
N GLN A 84 -6.90 12.24 -5.84
CA GLN A 84 -8.07 13.11 -5.69
C GLN A 84 -9.36 12.41 -6.15
N LYS A 85 -9.36 11.81 -7.35
CA LYS A 85 -10.53 11.08 -7.86
C LYS A 85 -10.91 9.89 -6.99
N LEU A 86 -9.91 9.19 -6.43
CA LEU A 86 -10.14 8.09 -5.51
C LEU A 86 -10.80 8.58 -4.22
N SER A 87 -10.34 9.70 -3.67
CA SER A 87 -10.91 10.31 -2.47
C SER A 87 -12.36 10.77 -2.70
N GLU A 88 -12.64 11.39 -3.86
CA GLU A 88 -13.99 11.80 -4.27
C GLU A 88 -14.91 10.57 -4.44
N SER A 89 -14.41 9.50 -5.05
CA SER A 89 -15.16 8.25 -5.22
C SER A 89 -15.42 7.55 -3.87
N GLN A 90 -14.46 7.56 -2.95
CA GLN A 90 -14.61 7.01 -1.61
C GLN A 90 -15.67 7.79 -0.82
N HIS A 91 -15.60 9.12 -0.84
CA HIS A 91 -16.58 9.95 -0.16
C HIS A 91 -18.00 9.72 -0.72
N ALA A 92 -18.15 9.61 -2.05
CA ALA A 92 -19.44 9.31 -2.66
C ALA A 92 -19.96 7.92 -2.27
N SER A 93 -19.07 6.92 -2.23
CA SER A 93 -19.38 5.56 -1.80
C SER A 93 -19.80 5.50 -0.33
N ASP A 94 -19.08 6.20 0.55
CA ASP A 94 -19.37 6.25 1.99
C ASP A 94 -20.72 6.92 2.25
N GLN A 95 -20.99 8.04 1.59
CA GLN A 95 -22.26 8.76 1.71
C GLN A 95 -23.45 7.91 1.22
N PHE A 96 -23.29 7.22 0.08
CA PHE A 96 -24.31 6.31 -0.44
C PHE A 96 -24.51 5.09 0.48
N GLY A 97 -23.43 4.52 1.02
CA GLY A 97 -23.47 3.41 1.96
C GLY A 97 -24.18 3.78 3.26
N GLN A 98 -23.89 4.95 3.83
CA GLN A 98 -24.58 5.47 5.02
C GLN A 98 -26.08 5.64 4.78
N GLN A 99 -26.47 6.13 3.61
CA GLN A 99 -27.88 6.30 3.26
C GLN A 99 -28.61 4.96 3.11
N ALA A 100 -28.01 3.99 2.41
CA ALA A 100 -28.59 2.65 2.26
C ALA A 100 -28.74 1.94 3.62
N ARG A 101 -27.76 2.11 4.51
CA ARG A 101 -27.75 1.56 5.89
C ARG A 101 -28.81 2.20 6.79
N ALA A 102 -28.97 3.51 6.71
CA ALA A 102 -30.03 4.22 7.43
C ALA A 102 -31.43 3.79 6.97
N GLN A 103 -31.64 3.60 5.66
CA GLN A 103 -32.90 3.09 5.12
C GLN A 103 -33.16 1.64 5.54
N PHE A 104 -32.12 0.79 5.55
CA PHE A 104 -32.22 -0.59 6.02
C PHE A 104 -32.57 -0.67 7.51
N SER A 105 -31.90 0.11 8.36
CA SER A 105 -32.13 0.10 9.82
C SER A 105 -33.53 0.59 10.17
N ASN A 106 -34.01 1.65 9.51
CA ASN A 106 -35.38 2.14 9.71
C ASN A 106 -36.42 1.15 9.20
N GLY A 107 -36.19 0.52 8.03
CA GLY A 107 -37.08 -0.52 7.51
C GLY A 107 -37.12 -1.77 8.39
N PHE A 108 -36.00 -2.19 8.97
CA PHE A 108 -35.93 -3.36 9.84
C PHE A 108 -36.69 -3.16 11.17
N ILE A 109 -36.68 -1.95 11.73
CA ILE A 109 -37.46 -1.60 12.93
C ILE A 109 -38.97 -1.69 12.67
N ASP A 110 -39.42 -1.26 11.49
CA ASP A 110 -40.83 -1.38 11.10
C ASP A 110 -41.24 -2.85 10.91
N VAL A 111 -40.34 -3.73 10.42
CA VAL A 111 -40.59 -5.18 10.23
C VAL A 111 -40.69 -5.94 11.54
N MET A 112 -39.89 -5.59 12.54
CA MET A 112 -39.94 -6.24 13.85
C MET A 112 -41.27 -5.99 14.58
N ASN A 113 -42.05 -5.00 14.12
CA ASN A 113 -43.40 -4.72 14.60
C ASN A 113 -44.53 -5.22 13.67
N ASP A 114 -44.24 -5.67 12.44
CA ASP A 114 -45.26 -6.10 11.49
C ASP A 114 -44.79 -7.22 10.54
N THR A 115 -45.49 -8.36 10.55
CA THR A 115 -45.15 -9.62 9.84
C THR A 115 -45.51 -9.63 8.34
N ALA A 116 -45.52 -8.47 7.67
CA ALA A 116 -45.94 -8.37 6.27
C ALA A 116 -44.82 -8.76 5.27
N VAL A 117 -45.20 -9.48 4.21
CA VAL A 117 -44.31 -9.99 3.14
C VAL A 117 -43.61 -8.86 2.35
N GLU A 118 -44.25 -7.69 2.24
CA GLU A 118 -43.70 -6.49 1.58
C GLU A 118 -42.41 -6.00 2.27
N THR A 119 -42.34 -6.16 3.59
CA THR A 119 -41.29 -5.61 4.44
C THR A 119 -40.03 -6.48 4.44
N GLN A 120 -40.18 -7.81 4.27
CA GLN A 120 -39.04 -8.72 4.02
C GLN A 120 -38.33 -8.40 2.71
N ARG A 121 -39.08 -8.00 1.67
CA ARG A 121 -38.52 -7.55 0.38
C ARG A 121 -37.70 -6.27 0.53
N LEU A 122 -38.13 -5.34 1.40
CA LEU A 122 -37.39 -4.12 1.71
C LEU A 122 -36.08 -4.40 2.46
N ILE A 123 -36.07 -5.35 3.41
CA ILE A 123 -34.85 -5.84 4.07
C ILE A 123 -33.90 -6.46 3.04
N HIS A 124 -34.39 -7.32 2.16
CA HIS A 124 -33.56 -7.94 1.13
C HIS A 124 -32.95 -6.88 0.20
N ILE A 125 -33.74 -5.91 -0.27
CA ILE A 125 -33.27 -4.81 -1.11
C ILE A 125 -32.24 -3.93 -0.37
N GLY A 126 -32.48 -3.64 0.91
CA GLY A 126 -31.54 -2.89 1.74
C GLY A 126 -30.24 -3.64 2.01
N ASN A 127 -30.29 -4.96 2.25
CA ASN A 127 -29.10 -5.81 2.42
C ASN A 127 -28.29 -5.94 1.11
N VAL A 128 -28.98 -6.11 -0.03
CA VAL A 128 -28.36 -6.11 -1.37
C VAL A 128 -27.71 -4.77 -1.71
N ARG A 129 -28.29 -3.65 -1.26
CA ARG A 129 -27.76 -2.29 -1.49
C ARG A 129 -26.68 -1.86 -0.49
N ALA A 130 -26.73 -2.33 0.75
CA ALA A 130 -25.74 -2.04 1.79
C ALA A 130 -24.50 -2.93 1.70
N HIS A 131 -24.54 -3.98 0.86
CA HIS A 131 -23.47 -4.97 0.67
C HIS A 131 -23.09 -5.74 1.95
N GLY A 132 -24.05 -5.98 2.84
CA GLY A 132 -23.86 -6.72 4.09
C GLY A 132 -23.60 -5.85 5.33
N GLY A 133 -23.27 -6.51 6.45
CA GLY A 133 -22.96 -5.85 7.71
C GLY A 133 -21.72 -4.97 7.62
N HIS A 134 -21.71 -3.84 8.33
CA HIS A 134 -20.54 -2.97 8.51
C HIS A 134 -20.52 -2.50 9.95
N PHE A 135 -19.91 -3.31 10.80
CA PHE A 135 -20.12 -3.31 12.25
C PHE A 135 -19.89 -1.94 12.88
N LYS A 136 -18.78 -1.27 12.53
CA LYS A 136 -18.45 0.06 13.08
C LYS A 136 -19.35 1.18 12.57
N ALA A 137 -19.69 1.16 11.27
CA ALA A 137 -20.55 2.18 10.68
C ALA A 137 -21.99 2.05 11.18
N ASP A 138 -22.46 0.81 11.36
CA ASP A 138 -23.80 0.56 11.87
C ASP A 138 -23.90 0.90 13.37
N ALA A 139 -22.84 0.69 14.15
CA ALA A 139 -22.80 1.06 15.56
C ALA A 139 -22.85 2.57 15.78
N TYR A 140 -22.28 3.35 14.85
CA TYR A 140 -22.28 4.81 14.91
C TYR A 140 -23.70 5.37 15.04
N PHE A 141 -24.71 4.78 14.39
CA PHE A 141 -26.11 5.25 14.46
C PHE A 141 -26.78 5.09 15.83
N TYR A 142 -26.13 4.44 16.79
CA TYR A 142 -26.61 4.23 18.16
C TYR A 142 -25.89 5.09 19.20
N GLU A 143 -24.97 5.96 18.77
CA GLU A 143 -24.33 6.93 19.65
C GLU A 143 -25.28 8.08 19.97
N GLU A 144 -25.21 8.63 21.18
CA GLU A 144 -26.15 9.67 21.64
C GLU A 144 -26.11 10.93 20.76
N ASP A 145 -24.97 11.19 20.10
CA ASP A 145 -24.75 12.33 19.20
C ASP A 145 -24.95 12.03 17.72
N SER A 146 -25.27 10.78 17.34
CA SER A 146 -25.37 10.37 15.94
C SER A 146 -26.67 10.85 15.28
N ARG A 147 -26.68 12.13 14.91
CA ARG A 147 -27.68 12.72 14.03
C ARG A 147 -27.24 12.51 12.58
N TYR A 148 -28.09 11.91 11.77
CA TYR A 148 -27.83 11.80 10.33
C TYR A 148 -28.93 12.48 9.51
N LEU A 149 -28.52 13.01 8.37
CA LEU A 149 -29.38 13.71 7.41
C LEU A 149 -29.80 12.72 6.32
N ASN A 150 -31.09 12.70 5.98
CA ASN A 150 -31.53 12.04 4.75
C ASN A 150 -31.41 12.98 3.54
N GLU A 151 -31.65 12.47 2.32
CA GLU A 151 -31.65 13.24 1.06
C GLU A 151 -32.60 14.46 1.07
N GLY A 152 -33.60 14.48 1.95
CA GLY A 152 -34.50 15.61 2.14
C GLY A 152 -34.03 16.65 3.16
N GLY A 153 -32.80 16.52 3.68
CA GLY A 153 -32.26 17.41 4.73
C GLY A 153 -32.91 17.21 6.10
N LYS A 154 -33.69 16.15 6.30
CA LYS A 154 -34.33 15.84 7.59
C LYS A 154 -33.32 15.15 8.49
N VAL A 155 -33.10 15.75 9.67
CA VAL A 155 -32.31 15.16 10.76
C VAL A 155 -33.13 14.06 11.42
N HIS A 156 -32.57 12.85 11.47
CA HIS A 156 -33.14 11.74 12.24
C HIS A 156 -32.45 11.63 13.60
N PRO A 157 -33.20 11.32 14.68
CA PRO A 157 -32.62 11.04 15.98
C PRO A 157 -31.79 9.73 15.94
N PRO A 158 -30.92 9.49 16.94
CA PRO A 158 -30.24 8.22 17.10
C PRO A 158 -31.20 7.03 17.05
N CYS A 159 -30.71 5.90 16.56
CA CYS A 159 -31.52 4.70 16.43
C CYS A 159 -31.77 4.09 17.82
N ASN A 160 -33.03 3.97 18.23
CA ASN A 160 -33.39 3.44 19.56
C ASN A 160 -33.40 1.90 19.61
N GLY A 161 -33.33 1.24 18.46
CA GLY A 161 -33.45 -0.21 18.33
C GLY A 161 -32.15 -0.94 18.62
N ARG A 162 -31.55 -0.76 19.82
CA ARG A 162 -30.31 -1.48 20.21
C ARG A 162 -30.46 -2.99 20.04
N ASP A 163 -31.66 -3.52 20.27
CA ASP A 163 -31.99 -4.93 20.05
C ASP A 163 -31.78 -5.39 18.60
N THR A 164 -32.00 -4.52 17.62
CA THR A 164 -31.72 -4.82 16.20
C THR A 164 -30.22 -4.99 15.96
N PHE A 165 -29.40 -4.11 16.54
CA PHE A 165 -27.96 -4.22 16.43
C PHE A 165 -27.46 -5.50 17.09
N VAL A 166 -27.95 -5.81 18.29
CA VAL A 166 -27.62 -7.06 19.01
C VAL A 166 -28.10 -8.28 18.21
N LEU A 167 -29.27 -8.24 17.57
CA LEU A 167 -29.76 -9.35 16.74
C LEU A 167 -28.87 -9.60 15.52
N LEU A 168 -28.35 -8.53 14.91
CA LEU A 168 -27.52 -8.60 13.71
C LEU A 168 -26.07 -8.95 14.01
N TYR A 169 -25.48 -8.37 15.06
CA TYR A 169 -24.05 -8.48 15.36
C TYR A 169 -23.75 -9.33 16.59
N GLY A 170 -24.76 -9.71 17.38
CA GLY A 170 -24.61 -10.51 18.59
C GLY A 170 -23.96 -9.80 19.77
N VAL A 171 -23.62 -8.51 19.63
CA VAL A 171 -22.91 -7.70 20.63
C VAL A 171 -23.55 -6.32 20.73
N ASP A 172 -23.37 -5.64 21.87
CA ASP A 172 -23.85 -4.27 22.07
C ASP A 172 -23.08 -3.27 21.18
N PRO A 173 -23.74 -2.24 20.58
CA PRO A 173 -23.08 -1.26 19.72
C PRO A 173 -21.95 -0.49 20.41
N SER A 174 -21.96 -0.33 21.73
CA SER A 174 -20.85 0.30 22.48
C SER A 174 -19.51 -0.43 22.33
N LEU A 175 -19.55 -1.73 22.03
CA LEU A 175 -18.35 -2.55 21.82
C LEU A 175 -17.62 -2.23 20.51
N ALA A 176 -18.24 -1.47 19.59
CA ALA A 176 -17.58 -1.01 18.37
C ALA A 176 -16.34 -0.13 18.64
N LYS A 177 -16.25 0.49 19.83
CA LYS A 177 -15.06 1.24 20.29
C LYS A 177 -13.95 0.35 20.83
N LYS A 178 -14.28 -0.89 21.21
CA LYS A 178 -13.36 -1.83 21.84
C LYS A 178 -12.85 -2.88 20.84
N ILE A 179 -13.69 -3.29 19.89
CA ILE A 179 -13.37 -4.34 18.92
C ILE A 179 -12.76 -3.69 17.67
N ASP A 180 -11.43 -3.69 17.61
CA ASP A 180 -10.66 -3.19 16.46
C ASP A 180 -10.07 -4.29 15.58
N TYR A 181 -10.09 -5.54 16.06
CA TYR A 181 -9.46 -6.64 15.36
C TYR A 181 -10.27 -7.10 14.14
N ILE A 182 -9.68 -6.93 12.95
CA ILE A 182 -10.34 -7.15 11.66
C ILE A 182 -10.96 -8.57 11.54
N PRO A 183 -10.27 -9.67 11.93
CA PRO A 183 -10.88 -11.00 11.90
C PRO A 183 -12.17 -11.12 12.72
N THR A 184 -12.25 -10.46 13.88
CA THR A 184 -13.48 -10.42 14.70
C THR A 184 -14.56 -9.65 13.98
N ILE A 185 -14.25 -8.46 13.47
CA ILE A 185 -15.19 -7.60 12.73
C ILE A 185 -15.81 -8.38 11.56
N ASN A 186 -14.99 -9.11 10.80
CA ASN A 186 -15.46 -9.91 9.67
C ASN A 186 -16.45 -11.01 10.07
N VAL A 187 -16.29 -11.62 11.26
CA VAL A 187 -17.25 -12.62 11.77
C VAL A 187 -18.58 -11.96 12.11
N LEU A 188 -18.56 -10.82 12.81
CA LEU A 188 -19.77 -10.08 13.19
C LEU A 188 -20.52 -9.56 11.95
N GLU A 189 -19.81 -8.97 10.99
CA GLU A 189 -20.39 -8.47 9.73
C GLU A 189 -20.96 -9.60 8.87
N ARG A 190 -20.31 -10.77 8.88
CA ARG A 190 -20.82 -11.93 8.17
C ARG A 190 -22.12 -12.44 8.79
N HIS A 191 -22.20 -12.51 10.12
CA HIS A 191 -23.43 -12.89 10.81
C HIS A 191 -24.58 -11.93 10.49
N ALA A 192 -24.34 -10.62 10.58
CA ALA A 192 -25.34 -9.61 10.21
C ALA A 192 -25.83 -9.79 8.76
N THR A 193 -24.91 -10.05 7.83
CA THR A 193 -25.23 -10.29 6.41
C THR A 193 -26.13 -11.53 6.23
N VAL A 194 -25.83 -12.62 6.94
CA VAL A 194 -26.60 -13.87 6.87
C VAL A 194 -27.98 -13.69 7.53
N LYS A 195 -28.04 -13.08 8.71
CA LYS A 195 -29.29 -12.75 9.42
C LYS A 195 -30.24 -11.89 8.58
N ALA A 196 -29.68 -10.93 7.85
CA ALA A 196 -30.42 -10.05 6.96
C ALA A 196 -30.77 -10.69 5.61
N SER A 197 -30.37 -11.94 5.35
CA SER A 197 -30.63 -12.63 4.08
C SER A 197 -31.81 -13.60 4.20
N GLU A 198 -32.42 -13.95 3.06
CA GLU A 198 -33.49 -14.95 2.98
C GLU A 198 -32.95 -16.40 3.08
N LYS A 199 -31.65 -16.58 3.27
CA LYS A 199 -31.00 -17.91 3.29
C LYS A 199 -31.49 -18.73 4.47
N ARG A 200 -31.87 -19.98 4.20
CA ARG A 200 -32.42 -20.90 5.21
C ARG A 200 -31.59 -22.16 5.40
N ILE A 201 -30.74 -22.53 4.45
CA ILE A 201 -29.99 -23.80 4.50
C ILE A 201 -28.72 -23.61 5.33
N GLY A 202 -28.50 -24.49 6.31
CA GLY A 202 -27.29 -24.51 7.14
C GLY A 202 -27.24 -23.42 8.22
N ILE A 203 -28.35 -22.69 8.43
CA ILE A 203 -28.39 -21.57 9.36
C ILE A 203 -28.25 -22.02 10.82
N ASP A 204 -28.85 -23.15 11.22
CA ASP A 204 -28.79 -23.60 12.62
C ASP A 204 -27.35 -23.87 13.09
N LEU A 205 -26.56 -24.56 12.26
CA LEU A 205 -25.15 -24.81 12.56
C LEU A 205 -24.32 -23.53 12.49
N PHE A 206 -24.63 -22.62 11.57
CA PHE A 206 -23.99 -21.31 11.49
C PHE A 206 -24.22 -20.49 12.78
N GLU A 207 -25.45 -20.42 13.25
CA GLU A 207 -25.85 -19.74 14.49
C GLU A 207 -25.21 -20.38 15.71
N GLU A 208 -25.19 -21.72 15.80
CA GLU A 208 -24.52 -22.43 16.89
C GLU A 208 -23.03 -22.09 16.95
N ARG A 209 -22.34 -22.06 15.80
CA ARG A 209 -20.90 -21.73 15.76
C ARG A 209 -20.63 -20.25 15.97
N PHE A 210 -21.53 -19.38 15.55
CA PHE A 210 -21.44 -17.96 15.85
C PHE A 210 -21.58 -17.68 17.36
N ASN A 211 -22.58 -18.28 18.02
CA ASN A 211 -22.75 -18.12 19.47
C ASN A 211 -21.54 -18.66 20.25
N LYS A 212 -21.01 -19.82 19.87
CA LYS A 212 -19.76 -20.36 20.45
C LYS A 212 -18.57 -19.42 20.26
N PHE A 213 -18.47 -18.76 19.11
CA PHE A 213 -17.45 -17.74 18.88
C PHE A 213 -17.64 -16.53 19.80
N LEU A 214 -18.87 -16.04 19.98
CA LEU A 214 -19.15 -14.93 20.90
C LEU A 214 -18.84 -15.28 22.35
N ASP A 215 -19.22 -16.46 22.82
CA ASP A 215 -18.93 -16.92 24.19
C ASP A 215 -17.41 -16.96 24.45
N ALA A 216 -16.64 -17.48 23.48
CA ALA A 216 -15.18 -17.50 23.55
C ALA A 216 -14.59 -16.08 23.46
N LEU A 217 -15.15 -15.20 22.63
CA LEU A 217 -14.71 -13.82 22.47
C LEU A 217 -14.91 -13.01 23.76
N VAL A 218 -16.05 -13.18 24.41
CA VAL A 218 -16.35 -12.58 25.72
C VAL A 218 -15.40 -13.11 26.79
N SER A 219 -15.17 -14.43 26.81
CA SER A 219 -14.27 -15.08 27.78
C SER A 219 -12.82 -14.62 27.64
N ALA A 220 -12.36 -14.36 26.40
CA ALA A 220 -11.05 -13.77 26.11
C ALA A 220 -11.02 -12.24 26.23
N GLY A 221 -12.08 -11.60 26.74
CA GLY A 221 -12.11 -10.15 26.97
C GLY A 221 -12.11 -9.30 25.70
N TYR A 222 -12.56 -9.85 24.56
CA TYR A 222 -12.49 -9.26 23.23
C TYR A 222 -11.06 -9.08 22.69
N ALA A 223 -10.22 -10.09 22.90
CA ALA A 223 -8.84 -10.12 22.45
C ALA A 223 -8.68 -9.84 20.94
N GLY A 224 -7.59 -9.15 20.58
CA GLY A 224 -7.29 -8.70 19.23
C GLY A 224 -6.10 -9.40 18.57
N ASP A 225 -5.73 -10.58 19.06
CA ASP A 225 -4.49 -11.27 18.70
C ASP A 225 -4.62 -12.80 18.74
N TYR A 226 -5.84 -13.34 18.85
CA TYR A 226 -6.09 -14.79 18.97
C TYR A 226 -5.76 -15.62 17.71
N LEU A 227 -5.30 -15.01 16.61
CA LEU A 227 -4.74 -15.74 15.46
C LEU A 227 -3.20 -15.71 15.42
N ASP A 228 -2.56 -15.04 16.37
CA ASP A 228 -1.11 -15.06 16.51
C ASP A 228 -0.66 -16.39 17.13
N LEU A 229 0.03 -17.19 16.32
CA LEU A 229 0.51 -18.53 16.68
C LEU A 229 1.61 -18.51 17.76
N MET A 230 2.12 -17.33 18.12
CA MET A 230 3.16 -17.18 19.14
C MET A 230 2.62 -17.10 20.58
N GLN A 231 1.29 -17.00 20.77
CA GLN A 231 0.70 -16.87 22.10
C GLN A 231 -0.01 -18.15 22.56
N ALA A 232 0.50 -18.73 23.66
CA ALA A 232 -0.06 -19.93 24.29
C ALA A 232 -0.93 -19.56 25.49
N ASP A 233 -2.09 -18.94 25.24
CA ASP A 233 -3.14 -18.76 26.25
C ASP A 233 -4.30 -19.72 25.93
N ALA A 234 -4.82 -20.41 26.96
CA ALA A 234 -5.94 -21.34 26.81
C ALA A 234 -7.22 -20.64 26.28
N GLN A 235 -7.49 -19.40 26.70
CA GLN A 235 -8.65 -18.63 26.26
C GLN A 235 -8.51 -18.15 24.81
N LEU A 236 -7.30 -17.75 24.41
CA LEU A 236 -7.02 -17.39 23.01
C LEU A 236 -7.11 -18.61 22.09
N ASN A 237 -6.65 -19.78 22.54
CA ASN A 237 -6.78 -21.02 21.79
C ASN A 237 -8.25 -21.42 21.59
N GLU A 238 -9.09 -21.30 22.62
CA GLU A 238 -10.52 -21.58 22.48
C GLU A 238 -11.20 -20.62 21.49
N LEU A 239 -10.86 -19.33 21.55
CA LEU A 239 -11.33 -18.34 20.59
C LEU A 239 -10.85 -18.61 19.16
N HIS A 240 -9.59 -19.03 18.98
CA HIS A 240 -9.03 -19.45 17.70
C HIS A 240 -9.84 -20.60 17.10
N GLU A 241 -10.09 -21.65 17.88
CA GLU A 241 -10.83 -22.82 17.41
C GLU A 241 -12.30 -22.49 17.12
N ALA A 242 -12.94 -21.66 17.94
CA ALA A 242 -14.30 -21.17 17.67
C ALA A 242 -14.36 -20.35 16.36
N TYR A 243 -13.36 -19.49 16.12
CA TYR A 243 -13.22 -18.74 14.87
C TYR A 243 -13.10 -19.67 13.65
N LYS A 244 -12.26 -20.70 13.72
CA LYS A 244 -12.14 -21.71 12.64
C LYS A 244 -13.47 -22.41 12.39
N ALA A 245 -14.12 -22.86 13.46
CA ALA A 245 -15.39 -23.59 13.38
C ALA A 245 -16.51 -22.74 12.75
N PHE A 246 -16.56 -21.44 13.06
CA PHE A 246 -17.48 -20.49 12.43
C PHE A 246 -17.30 -20.46 10.91
N TRP A 247 -16.07 -20.32 10.41
CA TRP A 247 -15.83 -20.25 8.96
C TRP A 247 -16.09 -21.57 8.23
N VAL A 248 -15.93 -22.71 8.90
CA VAL A 248 -16.36 -24.01 8.37
C VAL A 248 -17.88 -24.04 8.21
N ALA A 249 -18.63 -23.63 9.24
CA ALA A 249 -20.09 -23.58 9.17
C ALA A 249 -20.60 -22.56 8.14
N ASN A 250 -19.93 -21.42 7.99
CA ASN A 250 -20.29 -20.39 7.00
C ASN A 250 -20.31 -20.91 5.56
N ARG A 251 -19.46 -21.89 5.20
CA ARG A 251 -19.44 -22.49 3.86
C ARG A 251 -20.70 -23.28 3.53
N LEU A 252 -21.48 -23.65 4.55
CA LEU A 252 -22.71 -24.43 4.41
C LEU A 252 -23.94 -23.54 4.21
N VAL A 253 -23.82 -22.23 4.47
CA VAL A 253 -24.92 -21.26 4.32
C VAL A 253 -25.19 -20.98 2.85
N ARG A 254 -26.38 -21.37 2.36
CA ARG A 254 -26.78 -21.21 0.96
C ARG A 254 -28.03 -20.37 0.81
#